data_AF-A0A958FSX4-F1
#
_entry.id   AF-A0A958FSX4-F1
#
_cell.length_a   1.000
_cell.length_b   1.000
_cell.length_c   1.000
_cell.angle_alpha   90.00
_cell.angle_beta   90.00
_cell.angle_gamma   90.00
#
_symmetry.space_group_name_H-M   'P 1'
#
loop_
_entity.id
_entity.type
_entity.pdbx_description
1 polymer ?
#
loop_
_entity_poly.entity_id
_entity_poly.type
_entity_poly.pdbx_seq_one_letter_code
_entity_poly.pdbx_strand_id
1 'polypeptide(L)' 'EFAEKVKGLLPASKVILVTGWGMHAEDELINHEAYVDTILSKPYDLHQLLMIIEQVFSDDQGASVGD' A
#
# COMPACT_ATOMS: atom_id res chain seq x y z
N GLU A 1 -7.91 6.88 9.26
CA GLU A 1 -7.92 6.68 10.73
C GLU A 1 -7.12 5.46 11.22
N PHE A 2 -7.42 4.22 10.80
CA PHE A 2 -6.67 3.05 11.31
C PHE A 2 -5.22 3.00 10.79
N ALA A 3 -5.02 3.19 9.49
CA ALA A 3 -3.69 3.23 8.87
C ALA A 3 -2.77 4.28 9.53
N GLU A 4 -3.32 5.46 9.82
CA GLU A 4 -2.63 6.53 10.54
C GLU A 4 -2.16 6.09 11.94
N LYS A 5 -3.02 5.42 12.71
CA LYS A 5 -2.64 4.86 14.02
C LYS A 5 -1.53 3.83 13.90
N VAL A 6 -1.60 2.96 12.88
CA VAL A 6 -0.58 1.95 12.61
C VAL A 6 0.77 2.62 12.30
N LYS A 7 0.80 3.62 11.41
CA LYS A 7 2.02 4.38 11.08
C LYS A 7 2.56 5.16 12.28
N GLY A 8 1.70 5.67 13.17
CA GLY A 8 2.11 6.33 14.41
C GLY A 8 2.79 5.40 15.42
N LEU A 9 2.41 4.12 15.46
CA LEU A 9 3.01 3.11 16.35
C LEU A 9 4.20 2.38 15.72
N LEU A 10 4.12 2.10 14.42
CA LEU A 10 5.08 1.35 13.64
C LEU A 10 5.36 2.09 12.32
N PRO A 11 6.22 3.11 12.33
CA PRO A 11 6.46 3.94 11.15
C PRO A 11 6.96 3.18 9.92
N ALA A 12 7.72 2.10 10.14
CA ALA A 12 8.26 1.25 9.08
C ALA A 12 7.26 0.21 8.52
N SER A 13 6.06 0.10 9.12
CA SER A 13 5.05 -0.84 8.63
C SER A 13 4.57 -0.42 7.25
N LYS A 14 4.37 -1.41 6.37
CA LYS A 14 3.79 -1.20 5.05
C LYS A 14 2.28 -1.49 5.12
N VAL A 15 1.47 -0.61 4.52
CA VAL A 15 0.01 -0.63 4.60
C VAL A 15 -0.55 -0.71 3.19
N ILE A 16 -1.21 -1.83 2.90
CA ILE A 16 -1.98 -2.03 1.67
C ILE A 16 -3.46 -1.85 2.01
N LEU A 17 -4.12 -0.90 1.37
CA LEU A 17 -5.57 -0.70 1.53
C LEU A 17 -6.33 -1.60 0.56
N VAL A 18 -7.23 -2.43 1.09
CA VAL A 18 -8.02 -3.37 0.29
C VAL A 18 -9.45 -2.85 0.13
N THR A 19 -9.84 -2.52 -1.11
CA THR A 19 -11.13 -1.87 -1.39
C THR A 19 -12.18 -2.84 -1.95
N GLY A 20 -13.45 -2.47 -1.81
CA GLY A 20 -14.59 -3.23 -2.31
C GLY A 20 -14.96 -2.92 -3.76
N TRP A 21 -15.91 -3.69 -4.31
CA TRP A 21 -16.43 -3.50 -5.67
C TRP A 21 -17.01 -2.10 -5.87
N GLY A 22 -16.65 -1.43 -6.96
CA GLY A 22 -17.24 -0.14 -7.35
C GLY A 22 -16.76 1.06 -6.54
N MET A 23 -15.76 0.89 -5.66
CA MET A 23 -15.06 2.01 -5.04
C MET A 23 -13.99 2.50 -6.00
N HIS A 24 -13.95 3.82 -6.25
CA HIS A 24 -12.85 4.45 -6.98
C HIS A 24 -11.59 4.39 -6.10
N ALA A 25 -10.83 3.31 -6.24
CA ALA A 25 -9.59 3.05 -5.50
C ALA A 25 -8.62 4.25 -5.56
N GLU A 26 -8.57 4.92 -6.71
CA GLU A 26 -7.73 6.10 -6.95
C GLU A 26 -8.12 7.28 -6.04
N ASP A 27 -9.42 7.50 -5.80
CA ASP A 27 -9.89 8.57 -4.91
C ASP A 27 -9.55 8.27 -3.44
N GLU A 28 -9.55 6.99 -3.04
CA GLU A 28 -9.12 6.61 -1.69
C GLU A 28 -7.61 6.73 -1.51
N LEU A 29 -6.81 6.51 -2.55
CA LEU A 29 -5.36 6.70 -2.48
C LEU A 29 -5.06 8.17 -2.19
N ILE A 30 -5.63 9.09 -2.97
CA ILE A 30 -5.41 10.55 -2.83
C ILE A 30 -5.76 11.05 -1.41
N ASN A 31 -6.81 10.51 -0.81
CA ASN A 31 -7.23 10.88 0.54
C ASN A 31 -6.40 10.22 1.65
N HIS A 32 -5.60 9.19 1.34
CA HIS A 32 -4.87 8.37 2.30
C HIS A 32 -3.38 8.17 2.00
N GLU A 33 -2.81 8.86 1.01
CA GLU A 33 -1.40 8.70 0.57
C GLU A 33 -0.41 8.82 1.73
N ALA A 34 -0.71 9.64 2.74
CA ALA A 34 0.18 9.83 3.89
C ALA A 34 0.41 8.55 4.72
N TYR A 35 -0.50 7.57 4.65
CA TYR A 35 -0.48 6.39 5.53
C TYR A 35 -0.71 5.06 4.82
N VAL A 36 -1.00 5.09 3.52
CA VAL A 36 -1.27 3.92 2.66
C VAL A 36 -0.20 3.88 1.57
N ASP A 37 0.52 2.77 1.48
CA ASP A 37 1.60 2.60 0.51
C ASP A 37 1.06 2.17 -0.87
N THR A 38 -0.05 1.43 -0.91
CA THR A 38 -0.72 1.04 -2.16
C THR A 38 -2.15 0.55 -1.90
N ILE A 39 -2.92 0.37 -2.98
CA ILE A 39 -4.28 -0.18 -2.95
C ILE A 39 -4.40 -1.46 -3.75
N LEU A 40 -5.17 -2.40 -3.21
CA LEU A 40 -5.58 -3.63 -3.88
C LEU A 40 -7.11 -3.72 -3.94
N SER A 41 -7.66 -3.53 -5.13
CA SER A 41 -9.11 -3.60 -5.37
C SER A 41 -9.60 -5.03 -5.46
N LYS A 42 -10.74 -5.34 -4.82
CA LYS A 42 -11.45 -6.60 -5.04
C LYS A 42 -12.26 -6.57 -6.34
N PRO A 43 -12.37 -7.71 -7.05
CA PRO A 43 -11.76 -9.00 -6.73
C PRO A 43 -10.27 -9.03 -7.10
N TYR A 44 -9.50 -9.76 -6.30
CA TYR A 44 -8.11 -10.09 -6.63
C TYR A 44 -7.83 -11.57 -6.38
N ASP A 45 -6.84 -12.11 -7.09
CA ASP A 45 -6.32 -13.45 -6.86
C ASP A 45 -5.05 -13.46 -6.00
N LEU A 46 -4.58 -14.66 -5.63
CA LEU A 46 -3.38 -14.82 -4.81
C LEU A 46 -2.13 -14.26 -5.52
N HIS A 47 -2.04 -14.39 -6.84
CA HIS A 47 -0.88 -13.92 -7.58
C HIS A 47 -0.80 -12.39 -7.55
N GLN A 48 -1.92 -11.69 -7.74
CA GLN A 48 -2.02 -10.25 -7.63
C GLN A 48 -1.63 -9.75 -6.25
N LEU A 49 -2.08 -10.43 -5.19
CA LEU A 49 -1.68 -10.10 -3.82
C LEU A 49 -0.16 -10.24 -3.63
N LEU A 50 0.45 -11.31 -4.13
CA LEU A 50 1.89 -11.53 -4.02
C LEU A 50 2.70 -10.45 -4.77
N MET A 51 2.28 -10.07 -5.98
CA MET A 51 2.95 -9.01 -6.74
C MET A 51 2.87 -7.66 -6.02
N ILE A 52 1.72 -7.31 -5.44
CA ILE A 52 1.55 -6.08 -4.66
C ILE A 52 2.48 -6.09 -3.43
N ILE A 53 2.58 -7.22 -2.73
CA ILE A 53 3.49 -7.35 -1.59
C ILE A 53 4.94 -7.14 -2.05
N GLU A 54 5.38 -7.82 -3.11
CA GLU A 54 6.73 -7.67 -3.64
C GLU A 54 7.04 -6.23 -4.05
N GLN A 55 6.11 -5.54 -4.70
CA GLN A 55 6.26 -4.13 -5.09
C GLN A 55 6.50 -3.24 -3.87
N VAL A 56 5.65 -3.36 -2.85
CA VAL A 56 5.70 -2.54 -1.63
C VAL A 56 7.00 -2.72 -0.84
N PHE A 57 7.62 -3.90 -0.90
CA PHE A 57 8.92 -4.16 -0.27
C PHE A 57 10.12 -3.82 -1.17
N SER A 58 9.94 -3.78 -2.49
CA SER A 58 11.02 -3.48 -3.44
C SER A 58 11.30 -1.98 -3.57
N ASP A 59 10.28 -1.14 -3.46
CA ASP A 59 10.42 0.32 -3.51
C ASP A 59 11.31 0.87 -2.37
N ASP A 60 11.49 0.10 -1.29
CA ASP A 60 12.37 0.44 -0.15
C ASP A 60 13.87 0.28 -0.48
N GLN A 61 14.22 -0.54 -1.49
CA GLN A 61 15.62 -0.89 -1.81
C GLN A 61 16.21 -0.12 -3.00
N GLY A 62 15.44 0.75 -3.65
CA GLY A 62 15.88 1.52 -4.82
C GLY A 62 16.73 2.77 -4.55
N ALA A 63 16.95 3.16 -3.29
CA ALA A 63 17.58 4.44 -2.94
C ALA A 63 19.08 4.37 -2.57
N SER A 64 19.77 3.24 -2.75
CA SER A 64 21.14 3.05 -2.22
C SER A 64 22.18 2.44 -3.16
N VAL A 65 21.99 2.49 -4.48
CA VAL A 65 23.06 2.19 -5.44
C VAL A 65 23.20 3.34 -6.44
N GLY A 66 24.05 4.30 -6.09
CA GLY A 66 24.39 5.46 -6.89
C GLY A 66 25.57 6.22 -6.30
N ASP A 67 26.71 5.53 -6.19
CA ASP A 67 28.07 6.11 -6.10
C ASP A 67 28.86 5.69 -7.35
#